data_AF-A0A523NN19-F1
#
_entry.id   AF-A0A523NN19-F1
#
_cell.length_a   1.000
_cell.length_b   1.000
_cell.length_c   1.000
_cell.angle_alpha   90.00
_cell.angle_beta   90.00
_cell.angle_gamma   90.00
#
_symmetry.space_group_name_H-M   'P 1'
#
loop_
_entity.id
_entity.type
_entity.pdbx_description
1 polymer ?
#
loop_
_entity_poly.entity_id
_entity_poly.type
_entity_poly.pdbx_seq_one_letter_code
_entity_poly.pdbx_strand_id
1 'polypeptide(L)'
;APVGNGLQVDFGKFMTHIGAEVIEGYDGWNSNFSRSFLFGYAIPFAHTGVRASYTISDQLSVMGVIANGWDNATDDNDSKSIGFQIAYAPSDNLSVLVNWMGGNEVPGSNNEFRSIWDFVFDMTVTDDLSLQMNVDYGTEEETAPGGADAEWFGVAVIARYEINKWFTMNTRVEYFKDHSDVRIDAGVFGQNLWEFTLTPEFKVRDNMIVRVEYRHDDSNRLVFRDGAGMSDSQNTIAINALVYF
;
A
#
# COMPACT_ATOMS: atom_id res chain seq x y z
N ALA A 1 -21.94 -20.65 -23.02
CA ALA A 1 -20.75 -20.90 -22.18
C ALA A 1 -21.22 -20.94 -20.74
N PRO A 2 -20.80 -21.90 -19.89
CA PRO A 2 -21.32 -21.92 -18.53
C PRO A 2 -20.71 -20.74 -17.77
N VAL A 3 -21.57 -19.78 -17.41
CA VAL A 3 -21.35 -18.89 -16.28
C VAL A 3 -21.34 -19.80 -15.04
N GLY A 4 -20.22 -19.90 -14.30
CA GLY A 4 -20.27 -20.68 -13.05
C GLY A 4 -19.01 -21.29 -12.42
N ASN A 5 -17.79 -21.09 -12.92
CA ASN A 5 -16.57 -21.61 -12.26
C ASN A 5 -15.50 -20.56 -11.91
N GLY A 6 -15.80 -19.27 -12.04
CA GLY A 6 -14.78 -18.24 -11.82
C GLY A 6 -15.26 -16.82 -11.60
N LEU A 7 -16.57 -16.56 -11.56
CA LEU A 7 -17.11 -15.24 -11.17
C LEU A 7 -17.39 -15.25 -9.67
N GLN A 8 -16.65 -14.45 -8.91
CA GLN A 8 -16.93 -14.16 -7.51
C GLN A 8 -17.48 -12.75 -7.39
N VAL A 9 -18.50 -12.58 -6.55
CA VAL A 9 -19.07 -11.28 -6.24
C VAL A 9 -19.13 -11.13 -4.73
N ASP A 10 -18.46 -10.11 -4.21
CA ASP A 10 -18.48 -9.76 -2.80
C ASP A 10 -19.24 -8.44 -2.62
N PHE A 11 -19.99 -8.32 -1.53
CA PHE A 11 -20.70 -7.10 -1.16
C PHE A 11 -20.51 -6.80 0.33
N GLY A 12 -20.56 -5.52 0.69
CA GLY A 12 -20.36 -5.06 2.07
C GLY A 12 -19.04 -4.31 2.22
N LYS A 13 -18.39 -4.45 3.38
CA LYS A 13 -17.10 -3.83 3.66
C LYS A 13 -15.96 -4.80 3.38
N PHE A 14 -14.99 -4.40 2.58
CA PHE A 14 -13.83 -5.19 2.22
C PHE A 14 -12.56 -4.34 2.16
N MET A 15 -11.42 -5.01 2.28
CA MET A 15 -10.09 -4.41 2.14
C MET A 15 -9.85 -3.90 0.72
N THR A 16 -9.08 -2.82 0.60
CA THR A 16 -8.68 -2.27 -0.70
C THR A 16 -7.91 -3.29 -1.54
N HIS A 17 -7.95 -3.10 -2.86
CA HIS A 17 -7.12 -3.80 -3.82
C HIS A 17 -5.89 -2.99 -4.25
N ILE A 18 -5.74 -1.76 -3.74
CA ILE A 18 -4.61 -0.87 -4.01
C ILE A 18 -3.51 -1.14 -2.98
N GLY A 19 -2.26 -1.29 -3.44
CA GLY A 19 -1.07 -1.41 -2.61
C GLY A 19 -0.64 -2.85 -2.31
N ALA A 20 0.66 -2.99 -2.02
CA ALA A 20 1.30 -4.28 -1.73
C ALA A 20 1.18 -4.72 -0.25
N GLU A 21 1.20 -3.77 0.67
CA GLU A 21 1.13 -4.05 2.12
C GLU A 21 -0.33 -4.07 2.61
N VAL A 22 -0.60 -4.87 3.64
CA VAL A 22 -1.96 -5.09 4.15
C VAL A 22 -2.12 -4.66 5.61
N ILE A 23 -3.34 -4.31 6.04
CA ILE A 23 -3.63 -3.94 7.44
C ILE A 23 -3.23 -5.06 8.40
N GLU A 24 -3.59 -6.29 8.06
CA GLU A 24 -3.38 -7.43 8.94
C GLU A 24 -1.88 -7.78 9.01
N GLY A 25 -1.33 -7.71 10.23
CA GLY A 25 0.10 -7.93 10.46
C GLY A 25 0.44 -9.32 11.00
N TYR A 26 -0.53 -10.22 11.12
CA TYR A 26 -0.38 -11.45 11.93
C TYR A 26 -0.10 -12.72 11.12
N ASP A 27 -0.17 -12.66 9.80
CA ASP A 27 -0.31 -13.82 8.91
C ASP A 27 0.67 -13.83 7.72
N GLY A 28 1.84 -13.19 7.88
CA GLY A 28 2.97 -13.39 6.96
C GLY A 28 2.91 -12.61 5.64
N TRP A 29 1.87 -11.81 5.41
CA TRP A 29 1.78 -10.95 4.21
C TRP A 29 2.69 -9.73 4.24
N ASN A 30 3.09 -9.29 5.43
CA ASN A 30 4.04 -8.19 5.59
C ASN A 30 5.39 -8.71 6.06
N SER A 31 6.45 -8.39 5.33
CA SER A 31 7.83 -8.76 5.68
C SER A 31 8.41 -7.89 6.80
N ASN A 32 7.99 -6.62 6.81
CA ASN A 32 8.40 -5.61 7.78
C ASN A 32 7.45 -5.55 8.99
N PHE A 33 7.92 -4.96 10.10
CA PHE A 33 7.07 -4.67 11.24
C PHE A 33 6.22 -3.44 10.98
N SER A 34 6.85 -2.30 10.69
CA SER A 34 6.15 -1.09 10.29
C SER A 34 5.63 -1.18 8.87
N ARG A 35 4.69 -0.29 8.53
CA ARG A 35 4.21 -0.09 7.17
C ARG A 35 4.94 1.05 6.49
N SER A 36 4.98 1.01 5.17
CA SER A 36 5.58 2.03 4.31
C SER A 36 4.78 3.34 4.36
N PHE A 37 5.39 4.43 3.90
CA PHE A 37 4.68 5.67 3.59
C PHE A 37 3.61 5.49 2.50
N LEU A 38 3.83 4.64 1.50
CA LEU A 38 2.86 4.33 0.45
C LEU A 38 1.59 3.73 1.08
N PHE A 39 1.75 2.75 1.98
CA PHE A 39 0.62 2.19 2.73
C PHE A 39 -0.08 3.24 3.58
N GLY A 40 0.68 4.11 4.26
CA GLY A 40 0.12 5.11 5.17
C GLY A 40 -0.55 6.31 4.50
N TYR A 41 -0.02 6.76 3.35
CA TYR A 41 -0.36 8.04 2.74
C TYR A 41 -0.85 7.92 1.30
N ALA A 42 -0.39 6.96 0.49
CA ALA A 42 -0.71 6.93 -0.94
C ALA A 42 -2.10 6.35 -1.23
N ILE A 43 -2.53 5.35 -0.46
CA ILE A 43 -3.65 4.45 -0.81
C ILE A 43 -4.85 4.58 0.15
N PRO A 44 -6.06 4.13 -0.24
CA PRO A 44 -7.16 3.88 0.71
C PRO A 44 -6.94 2.54 1.44
N PHE A 45 -7.65 2.29 2.54
CA PHE A 45 -7.52 1.04 3.30
C PHE A 45 -8.69 0.08 3.09
N ALA A 46 -9.91 0.58 3.06
CA ALA A 46 -11.11 -0.23 2.94
C ALA A 46 -12.20 0.46 2.11
N HIS A 47 -13.10 -0.35 1.56
CA HIS A 47 -14.23 0.11 0.78
C HIS A 47 -15.52 -0.53 1.28
N THR A 48 -16.62 0.21 1.13
CA THR A 48 -17.98 -0.32 1.28
C THR A 48 -18.66 -0.27 -0.08
N GLY A 49 -19.08 -1.42 -0.60
CA GLY A 49 -19.67 -1.48 -1.93
C GLY A 49 -19.82 -2.90 -2.46
N VAL A 50 -19.58 -3.06 -3.76
CA VAL A 50 -19.61 -4.34 -4.47
C VAL A 50 -18.33 -4.47 -5.28
N ARG A 51 -17.72 -5.65 -5.24
CA ARG A 51 -16.66 -6.04 -6.17
C ARG A 51 -16.99 -7.36 -6.85
N ALA A 52 -16.58 -7.49 -8.10
CA ALA A 52 -16.71 -8.72 -8.86
C ALA A 52 -15.37 -9.08 -9.48
N SER A 53 -14.92 -10.32 -9.30
CA SER A 53 -13.69 -10.84 -9.88
C SER A 53 -13.96 -12.03 -10.79
N TYR A 54 -13.18 -12.13 -11.86
CA TYR A 54 -13.26 -13.19 -12.85
C TYR A 54 -11.89 -13.71 -13.24
N THR A 55 -11.68 -15.02 -13.08
CA THR A 55 -10.49 -15.72 -13.58
C THR A 55 -10.65 -16.02 -15.06
N ILE A 56 -9.86 -15.35 -15.89
CA ILE A 56 -9.87 -15.49 -17.36
C ILE A 56 -9.07 -16.74 -17.77
N SER A 57 -7.94 -17.00 -17.11
CA SER A 57 -7.08 -18.16 -17.32
C SER A 57 -6.29 -18.47 -16.05
N ASP A 58 -5.48 -19.53 -16.08
CA ASP A 58 -4.57 -19.89 -14.97
C ASP A 58 -3.55 -18.80 -14.63
N GLN A 59 -3.32 -17.84 -15.54
CA GLN A 59 -2.34 -16.77 -15.38
C GLN A 59 -2.96 -15.38 -15.26
N LEU A 60 -4.27 -15.22 -15.51
CA LEU A 60 -4.91 -13.91 -15.64
C LEU A 60 -6.26 -13.89 -14.94
N SER A 61 -6.42 -12.93 -14.03
CA SER A 61 -7.72 -12.57 -13.46
C SER A 61 -7.94 -11.07 -13.49
N VAL A 62 -9.21 -10.69 -13.51
CA VAL A 62 -9.64 -9.28 -13.51
C VAL A 62 -10.66 -9.08 -12.42
N MET A 63 -10.70 -7.88 -11.86
CA MET A 63 -11.67 -7.52 -10.84
C MET A 63 -12.12 -6.07 -11.06
N GLY A 64 -13.39 -5.80 -10.79
CA GLY A 64 -13.98 -4.46 -10.81
C GLY A 64 -14.64 -4.14 -9.48
N VAL A 65 -14.54 -2.88 -9.05
CA VAL A 65 -15.09 -2.36 -7.80
C VAL A 65 -15.99 -1.17 -8.08
N ILE A 66 -17.11 -1.12 -7.37
CA ILE A 66 -17.91 0.11 -7.17
C ILE A 66 -18.09 0.28 -5.67
N ALA A 67 -17.68 1.43 -5.14
CA ALA A 67 -17.67 1.72 -3.71
C ALA A 67 -18.21 3.12 -3.40
N ASN A 68 -18.56 3.37 -2.14
CA ASN A 68 -19.01 4.66 -1.63
C ASN A 68 -17.88 5.72 -1.49
N GLY A 69 -16.63 5.38 -1.80
CA GLY A 69 -15.48 6.26 -1.58
C GLY A 69 -14.23 5.52 -1.11
N TRP A 70 -13.17 6.30 -0.90
CA TRP A 70 -11.97 5.92 -0.16
C TRP A 70 -12.27 5.93 1.33
N ASP A 71 -12.16 4.78 2.00
CA ASP A 71 -12.35 4.63 3.46
C ASP A 71 -13.72 5.02 4.03
N ASN A 72 -14.69 5.32 3.16
CA ASN A 72 -16.04 5.68 3.53
C ASN A 72 -16.89 4.44 3.89
N ALA A 73 -17.26 4.34 5.17
CA ALA A 73 -18.21 3.35 5.68
C ALA A 73 -19.68 3.76 5.42
N THR A 74 -19.94 5.05 5.45
CA THR A 74 -21.19 5.70 5.08
C THR A 74 -20.85 6.80 4.08
N ASP A 75 -21.59 6.87 2.98
CA ASP A 75 -21.47 7.92 1.96
C ASP A 75 -21.44 9.30 2.61
N ASP A 76 -20.44 10.10 2.30
CA ASP A 76 -20.34 11.52 2.68
C ASP A 76 -20.49 12.46 1.47
N ASN A 77 -20.73 11.88 0.29
CA ASN A 77 -21.11 12.54 -0.95
C ASN A 77 -22.05 11.64 -1.78
N ASP A 78 -22.65 12.17 -2.86
CA ASP A 78 -23.57 11.40 -3.73
C ASP A 78 -22.82 10.59 -4.82
N SER A 79 -21.51 10.80 -4.97
CA SER A 79 -20.66 10.15 -5.97
C SER A 79 -20.27 8.73 -5.54
N LYS A 80 -19.89 7.89 -6.51
CA LYS A 80 -19.37 6.55 -6.27
C LYS A 80 -17.98 6.46 -6.86
N SER A 81 -17.12 5.73 -6.18
CA SER A 81 -15.76 5.46 -6.64
C SER A 81 -15.74 4.13 -7.37
N ILE A 82 -15.08 4.11 -8.52
CA ILE A 82 -14.92 2.92 -9.34
C ILE A 82 -13.46 2.51 -9.33
N GLY A 83 -13.21 1.22 -9.45
CA GLY A 83 -11.85 0.70 -9.55
C GLY A 83 -11.78 -0.60 -10.31
N PHE A 84 -10.57 -0.98 -10.67
CA PHE A 84 -10.30 -2.29 -11.23
C PHE A 84 -8.93 -2.81 -10.78
N GLN A 85 -8.76 -4.11 -10.94
CA GLN A 85 -7.49 -4.81 -10.82
C GLN A 85 -7.32 -5.78 -11.99
N ILE A 86 -6.11 -5.84 -12.51
CA ILE A 86 -5.64 -6.91 -13.40
C ILE A 86 -4.53 -7.63 -12.64
N ALA A 87 -4.74 -8.90 -12.33
CA ALA A 87 -3.73 -9.75 -11.71
C ALA A 87 -3.19 -10.72 -12.77
N TYR A 88 -1.89 -10.63 -13.03
CA TYR A 88 -1.20 -11.35 -14.09
C TYR A 88 0.04 -12.08 -13.55
N ALA A 89 0.06 -13.40 -13.70
CA ALA A 89 1.16 -14.27 -13.30
C ALA A 89 1.77 -14.93 -14.56
N PRO A 90 2.68 -14.24 -15.29
CA PRO A 90 3.28 -14.78 -16.51
C PRO A 90 4.12 -16.05 -16.29
N SER A 91 4.58 -16.28 -15.07
CA SER A 91 5.38 -17.44 -14.65
C SER A 91 5.26 -17.65 -13.14
N ASP A 92 5.68 -18.82 -12.64
CA ASP A 92 5.66 -19.13 -11.21
C ASP A 92 6.53 -18.20 -10.34
N ASN A 93 7.48 -17.48 -10.96
CA ASN A 93 8.42 -16.60 -10.27
C ASN A 93 8.02 -15.12 -10.31
N LEU A 94 6.92 -14.75 -10.98
CA LEU A 94 6.52 -13.35 -11.15
C LEU A 94 5.00 -13.22 -11.12
N SER A 95 4.50 -12.39 -10.20
CA SER A 95 3.13 -11.89 -10.15
C SER A 95 3.14 -10.38 -10.32
N VAL A 96 2.17 -9.87 -11.08
CA VAL A 96 1.99 -8.44 -11.33
C VAL A 96 0.53 -8.08 -11.07
N LEU A 97 0.30 -7.07 -10.24
CA LEU A 97 -1.00 -6.43 -10.08
C LEU A 97 -0.96 -5.05 -10.71
N VAL A 98 -1.94 -4.75 -11.56
CA VAL A 98 -2.19 -3.42 -12.09
C VAL A 98 -3.54 -2.96 -11.57
N ASN A 99 -3.52 -1.91 -10.78
CA ASN A 99 -4.65 -1.43 -10.02
C ASN A 99 -4.98 0.01 -10.39
N TRP A 100 -6.27 0.32 -10.38
CA TRP A 100 -6.73 1.70 -10.47
C TRP A 100 -7.98 1.89 -9.62
N MET A 101 -8.14 3.09 -9.08
CA MET A 101 -9.38 3.55 -8.48
C MET A 101 -9.53 5.06 -8.67
N GLY A 102 -10.76 5.51 -8.88
CA GLY A 102 -11.08 6.94 -8.88
C GLY A 102 -12.54 7.25 -8.58
N GLY A 103 -12.76 8.44 -8.05
CA GLY A 103 -14.06 8.94 -7.62
C GLY A 103 -13.93 10.36 -7.08
N ASN A 104 -15.05 11.02 -6.84
CA ASN A 104 -15.04 12.29 -6.12
C ASN A 104 -15.00 11.99 -4.62
N GLU A 105 -13.95 12.43 -3.94
CA GLU A 105 -13.65 12.04 -2.56
C GLU A 105 -13.74 13.22 -1.57
N VAL A 106 -14.13 14.42 -2.04
CA VAL A 106 -14.26 15.63 -1.21
C VAL A 106 -15.66 15.68 -0.56
N PRO A 107 -15.77 15.70 0.78
CA PRO A 107 -17.07 15.74 1.45
C PRO A 107 -17.92 16.94 1.03
N GLY A 108 -19.15 16.69 0.59
CA GLY A 108 -20.08 17.73 0.15
C GLY A 108 -19.77 18.39 -1.20
N SER A 109 -18.78 17.89 -1.94
CA SER A 109 -18.49 18.30 -3.32
C SER A 109 -18.41 17.10 -4.25
N ASN A 110 -18.69 17.32 -5.54
CA ASN A 110 -18.71 16.27 -6.57
C ASN A 110 -17.82 16.66 -7.77
N ASN A 111 -16.88 17.58 -7.59
CA ASN A 111 -16.10 18.16 -8.69
C ASN A 111 -14.63 17.77 -8.65
N GLU A 112 -14.10 17.44 -7.47
CA GLU A 112 -12.68 17.16 -7.25
C GLU A 112 -12.45 15.66 -7.42
N PHE A 113 -12.19 15.26 -8.65
CA PHE A 113 -11.94 13.85 -8.96
C PHE A 113 -10.57 13.43 -8.43
N ARG A 114 -10.55 12.41 -7.57
CA ARG A 114 -9.34 11.74 -7.12
C ARG A 114 -9.15 10.45 -7.92
N SER A 115 -7.92 10.17 -8.33
CA SER A 115 -7.57 8.88 -8.92
C SER A 115 -6.21 8.37 -8.44
N ILE A 116 -6.05 7.07 -8.39
CA ILE A 116 -4.77 6.41 -8.11
C ILE A 116 -4.54 5.26 -9.08
N TRP A 117 -3.33 5.21 -9.61
CA TRP A 117 -2.75 4.04 -10.23
C TRP A 117 -1.78 3.39 -9.25
N ASP A 118 -1.87 2.08 -9.15
CA ASP A 118 -0.99 1.27 -8.31
C ASP A 118 -0.48 0.05 -9.10
N PHE A 119 0.81 -0.26 -8.91
CA PHE A 119 1.48 -1.38 -9.54
C PHE A 119 2.25 -2.17 -8.51
N VAL A 120 1.86 -3.43 -8.33
CA VAL A 120 2.54 -4.38 -7.43
C VAL A 120 3.28 -5.42 -8.26
N PHE A 121 4.53 -5.68 -7.93
CA PHE A 121 5.33 -6.75 -8.52
C PHE A 121 5.89 -7.64 -7.41
N ASP A 122 5.52 -8.92 -7.42
CA ASP A 122 6.10 -9.93 -6.54
C ASP A 122 6.96 -10.87 -7.37
N MET A 123 8.24 -10.99 -7.02
CA MET A 123 9.21 -11.76 -7.79
C MET A 123 10.05 -12.67 -6.89
N THR A 124 10.12 -13.94 -7.25
CA THR A 124 11.09 -14.90 -6.69
C THR A 124 12.35 -14.88 -7.56
N VAL A 125 13.41 -14.24 -7.05
CA VAL A 125 14.68 -14.07 -7.76
C VAL A 125 15.54 -15.33 -7.66
N THR A 126 15.60 -15.92 -6.47
CA THR A 126 16.24 -17.22 -6.18
C THR A 126 15.40 -17.96 -5.14
N ASP A 127 15.74 -19.21 -4.84
CA ASP A 127 15.07 -19.99 -3.78
C ASP A 127 15.09 -19.31 -2.41
N ASP A 128 16.09 -18.45 -2.15
CA ASP A 128 16.28 -17.75 -0.88
C ASP A 128 15.98 -16.24 -0.95
N LEU A 129 15.65 -15.68 -2.14
CA LEU A 129 15.49 -14.24 -2.34
C LEU A 129 14.20 -13.92 -3.09
N SER A 130 13.32 -13.14 -2.43
CA SER A 130 12.12 -12.56 -3.02
C SER A 130 12.17 -11.04 -2.97
N LEU A 131 11.62 -10.40 -4.01
CA LEU A 131 11.43 -8.96 -4.10
C LEU A 131 9.95 -8.64 -4.25
N GLN A 132 9.47 -7.65 -3.52
CA GLN A 132 8.16 -7.03 -3.71
C GLN A 132 8.36 -5.54 -4.00
N MET A 133 7.70 -5.02 -5.03
CA MET A 133 7.76 -3.61 -5.41
C MET A 133 6.35 -3.03 -5.52
N ASN A 134 6.14 -1.86 -4.95
CA ASN A 134 4.90 -1.07 -5.04
C ASN A 134 5.19 0.27 -5.72
N VAL A 135 4.34 0.70 -6.65
CA VAL A 135 4.43 2.03 -7.27
C VAL A 135 3.06 2.67 -7.29
N ASP A 136 2.93 3.82 -6.63
CA ASP A 136 1.69 4.58 -6.56
C ASP A 136 1.84 5.90 -7.32
N TYR A 137 0.84 6.25 -8.12
CA TYR A 137 0.70 7.58 -8.72
C TYR A 137 -0.73 8.04 -8.58
N GLY A 138 -0.95 9.10 -7.81
CA GLY A 138 -2.28 9.65 -7.59
C GLY A 138 -2.39 11.11 -7.98
N THR A 139 -3.61 11.48 -8.35
CA THR A 139 -3.99 12.84 -8.73
C THR A 139 -5.28 13.23 -8.05
N GLU A 140 -5.46 14.51 -7.79
CA GLU A 140 -6.70 15.05 -7.25
C GLU A 140 -6.95 16.46 -7.78
N GLU A 141 -8.09 16.65 -8.42
CA GLU A 141 -8.43 17.91 -9.09
C GLU A 141 -8.73 19.03 -8.08
N GLU A 142 -8.29 20.25 -8.40
CA GLU A 142 -8.60 21.50 -7.67
C GLU A 142 -8.29 21.55 -6.14
N THR A 143 -7.50 20.62 -5.61
CA THR A 143 -7.16 20.55 -4.16
C THR A 143 -5.83 21.20 -3.78
N ALA A 144 -4.96 21.48 -4.75
CA ALA A 144 -3.69 22.17 -4.49
C ALA A 144 -3.90 23.70 -4.33
N PRO A 145 -2.92 24.42 -3.75
CA PRO A 145 -3.01 25.87 -3.56
C PRO A 145 -3.36 26.62 -4.85
N GLY A 146 -4.36 27.49 -4.76
CA GLY A 146 -4.86 28.27 -5.91
C GLY A 146 -5.86 27.52 -6.79
N GLY A 147 -6.37 26.36 -6.35
CA GLY A 147 -7.32 25.54 -7.12
C GLY A 147 -6.65 24.77 -8.26
N ALA A 148 -5.36 24.47 -8.12
CA ALA A 148 -4.64 23.62 -9.06
C ALA A 148 -4.82 22.14 -8.71
N ASP A 149 -4.46 21.26 -9.64
CA ASP A 149 -4.46 19.83 -9.40
C ASP A 149 -3.30 19.44 -8.48
N ALA A 150 -3.56 18.50 -7.58
CA ALA A 150 -2.54 17.87 -6.74
C ALA A 150 -2.08 16.54 -7.35
N GLU A 151 -0.81 16.22 -7.13
CA GLU A 151 -0.21 14.94 -7.50
C GLU A 151 0.61 14.39 -6.32
N TRP A 152 0.61 13.06 -6.18
CA TRP A 152 1.56 12.35 -5.34
C TRP A 152 2.11 11.13 -6.07
N PHE A 153 3.33 10.77 -5.69
CA PHE A 153 4.03 9.64 -6.28
C PHE A 153 4.81 8.89 -5.21
N GLY A 154 4.77 7.57 -5.28
CA GLY A 154 5.45 6.69 -4.36
C GLY A 154 6.09 5.50 -5.04
N VAL A 155 7.23 5.05 -4.54
CA VAL A 155 7.80 3.74 -4.86
C VAL A 155 8.40 3.11 -3.61
N ALA A 156 8.08 1.84 -3.37
CA ALA A 156 8.67 1.02 -2.32
C ALA A 156 9.19 -0.29 -2.89
N VAL A 157 10.35 -0.75 -2.40
CA VAL A 157 10.91 -2.06 -2.71
C VAL A 157 11.26 -2.77 -1.41
N ILE A 158 10.72 -3.97 -1.24
CA ILE A 158 11.00 -4.87 -0.13
C ILE A 158 11.82 -6.05 -0.68
N ALA A 159 12.97 -6.30 -0.07
CA ALA A 159 13.77 -7.50 -0.31
C ALA A 159 13.70 -8.42 0.90
N ARG A 160 13.27 -9.66 0.69
CA ARG A 160 13.23 -10.71 1.70
C ARG A 160 14.25 -11.78 1.35
N TYR A 161 15.24 -11.95 2.22
CA TYR A 161 16.35 -12.89 2.03
C TYR A 161 16.42 -13.93 3.16
N GLU A 162 16.15 -15.19 2.82
CA GLU A 162 16.25 -16.33 3.72
C GLU A 162 17.71 -16.77 3.86
N ILE A 163 18.35 -16.35 4.95
CA ILE A 163 19.76 -16.68 5.17
C ILE A 163 19.88 -18.15 5.62
N ASN A 164 18.92 -18.62 6.41
CA ASN A 164 18.77 -20.02 6.81
C ASN A 164 17.37 -20.26 7.42
N LYS A 165 17.09 -21.51 7.80
CA LYS A 165 15.78 -21.96 8.31
C LYS A 165 15.21 -21.21 9.52
N TRP A 166 16.04 -20.49 10.29
CA TRP A 166 15.61 -19.77 11.48
C TRP A 166 15.80 -18.25 11.37
N PHE A 167 16.44 -17.77 10.29
CA PHE A 167 16.82 -16.37 10.15
C PHE A 167 16.58 -15.85 8.73
N THR A 168 15.77 -14.79 8.65
CA THR A 168 15.46 -14.05 7.44
C THR A 168 15.82 -12.59 7.65
N MET A 169 16.40 -11.94 6.63
CA MET A 169 16.57 -10.49 6.62
C MET A 169 15.56 -9.87 5.67
N ASN A 170 14.76 -8.92 6.17
CA ASN A 170 13.85 -8.12 5.35
C ASN A 170 14.37 -6.69 5.30
N THR A 171 14.44 -6.10 4.10
CA THR A 171 14.90 -4.72 3.90
C THR A 171 13.87 -3.98 3.07
N ARG A 172 13.44 -2.78 3.49
CA ARG A 172 12.60 -1.90 2.66
C ARG A 172 13.35 -0.61 2.37
N VAL A 173 13.26 -0.16 1.12
CA VAL A 173 13.63 1.19 0.70
C VAL A 173 12.42 1.81 0.03
N GLU A 174 12.16 3.06 0.35
CA GLU A 174 10.99 3.74 -0.17
C GLU A 174 11.25 5.23 -0.39
N TYR A 175 10.58 5.77 -1.41
CA TYR A 175 10.49 7.18 -1.71
C TYR A 175 9.02 7.57 -1.86
N PHE A 176 8.61 8.66 -1.22
CA PHE A 176 7.27 9.23 -1.36
C PHE A 176 7.35 10.74 -1.56
N LYS A 177 6.57 11.27 -2.50
CA LYS A 177 6.49 12.70 -2.81
C LYS A 177 5.04 13.12 -2.78
N ASP A 178 4.77 14.17 -2.01
CA ASP A 178 3.51 14.90 -2.00
C ASP A 178 3.84 16.40 -2.02
N HIS A 179 3.67 17.03 -3.18
CA HIS A 179 4.06 18.43 -3.35
C HIS A 179 2.99 19.39 -2.81
N SER A 180 1.72 18.96 -2.84
CA SER A 180 0.58 19.82 -2.52
C SER A 180 0.06 19.62 -1.10
N ASP A 181 0.64 18.69 -0.33
CA ASP A 181 0.30 18.38 1.06
C ASP A 181 -1.14 17.85 1.22
N VAL A 182 -1.62 17.11 0.22
CA VAL A 182 -2.99 16.55 0.19
C VAL A 182 -3.04 15.12 0.75
N ARG A 183 -1.88 14.48 0.94
CA ARG A 183 -1.74 13.11 1.45
C ARG A 183 -1.02 13.08 2.79
N ILE A 184 0.10 13.79 2.92
CA ILE A 184 0.90 13.77 4.16
C ILE A 184 0.24 14.62 5.25
N ASP A 185 -0.38 15.76 4.87
CA ASP A 185 -1.00 16.74 5.78
C ASP A 185 -0.06 17.18 6.91
N ALA A 186 1.18 17.49 6.54
CA ALA A 186 2.22 17.94 7.47
C ALA A 186 2.24 19.48 7.65
N GLY A 187 1.39 20.21 6.92
CA GLY A 187 1.37 21.67 6.89
C GLY A 187 2.55 22.28 6.12
N VAL A 188 3.18 21.52 5.22
CA VAL A 188 4.35 21.94 4.44
C VAL A 188 4.24 21.52 2.97
N PHE A 189 4.54 22.44 2.07
CA PHE A 189 4.52 22.16 0.62
C PHE A 189 5.85 21.63 0.09
N GLY A 190 5.78 20.86 -1.00
CA GLY A 190 6.94 20.34 -1.72
C GLY A 190 7.73 19.31 -0.92
N GLN A 191 7.03 18.41 -0.22
CA GLN A 191 7.65 17.43 0.63
C GLN A 191 8.00 16.15 -0.12
N ASN A 192 9.23 15.69 0.13
CA ASN A 192 9.73 14.39 -0.26
C ASN A 192 10.13 13.65 1.00
N LEU A 193 9.83 12.36 1.04
CA LEU A 193 10.16 11.42 2.11
C LEU A 193 11.00 10.28 1.54
N TRP A 194 11.98 9.85 2.33
CA TRP A 194 12.71 8.61 2.12
C TRP A 194 12.58 7.73 3.37
N GLU A 195 12.47 6.43 3.17
CA GLU A 195 12.47 5.46 4.24
C GLU A 195 13.48 4.35 3.94
N PHE A 196 14.22 3.94 4.96
CA PHE A 196 14.98 2.71 4.98
C PHE A 196 14.61 1.88 6.21
N THR A 197 14.38 0.58 6.01
CA THR A 197 14.23 -0.36 7.13
C THR A 197 15.13 -1.57 6.98
N LEU A 198 15.57 -2.08 8.13
CA LEU A 198 16.25 -3.35 8.27
C LEU A 198 15.54 -4.16 9.35
N THR A 199 14.99 -5.31 8.97
CA THR A 199 14.10 -6.12 9.81
C THR A 199 14.57 -7.57 9.90
N PRO A 200 15.54 -7.85 10.78
CA PRO A 200 15.85 -9.20 11.24
C PRO A 200 14.60 -9.95 11.72
N GLU A 201 14.31 -11.08 11.08
CA GLU A 201 13.23 -11.99 11.43
C GLU A 201 13.81 -13.33 11.91
N PHE A 202 13.36 -13.76 13.09
CA PHE A 202 13.77 -15.00 13.74
C PHE A 202 12.58 -15.94 13.88
N LYS A 203 12.64 -17.09 13.22
CA LYS A 203 11.69 -18.18 13.43
C LYS A 203 12.10 -18.95 14.69
N VAL A 204 11.49 -18.60 15.82
CA VAL A 204 11.78 -19.18 17.13
C VAL A 204 11.19 -20.60 17.24
N ARG A 205 9.98 -20.79 16.71
CA ARG A 205 9.29 -22.08 16.55
C ARG A 205 8.44 -22.06 15.29
N ASP A 206 7.90 -23.22 14.91
CA ASP A 206 6.95 -23.32 13.80
C ASP A 206 5.64 -22.55 14.00
N ASN A 207 5.39 -22.01 15.19
CA ASN A 207 4.24 -21.18 15.52
C ASN A 207 4.63 -19.83 16.15
N MET A 208 5.90 -19.44 16.04
CA MET A 208 6.41 -18.22 16.68
C MET A 208 7.51 -17.56 15.87
N ILE A 209 7.29 -16.29 15.54
CA ILE A 209 8.26 -15.43 14.86
C ILE A 209 8.53 -14.21 15.74
N VAL A 210 9.79 -13.78 15.80
CA VAL A 210 10.19 -12.52 16.44
C VAL A 210 10.91 -11.66 15.40
N ARG A 211 10.50 -10.41 15.28
CA ARG A 211 11.13 -9.41 14.43
C ARG A 211 11.69 -8.28 15.27
N VAL A 212 12.87 -7.83 14.90
CA VAL A 212 13.41 -6.54 15.33
C VAL A 212 13.48 -5.68 14.09
N GLU A 213 13.03 -4.44 14.14
CA GLU A 213 13.11 -3.52 13.02
C GLU A 213 13.85 -2.25 13.45
N TYR A 214 14.83 -1.87 12.64
CA TYR A 214 15.37 -0.53 12.61
C TYR A 214 14.77 0.20 11.41
N ARG A 215 14.29 1.43 11.63
CA ARG A 215 13.72 2.30 10.61
C ARG A 215 14.38 3.68 10.68
N HIS A 216 14.71 4.21 9.52
CA HIS A 216 15.17 5.58 9.32
C HIS A 216 14.26 6.27 8.32
N ASP A 217 13.68 7.40 8.75
CA ASP A 217 12.88 8.27 7.89
C ASP A 217 13.62 9.59 7.70
N ASP A 218 13.66 10.06 6.46
CA ASP A 218 14.23 11.34 6.05
C ASP A 218 13.18 12.16 5.30
N SER A 219 13.24 13.48 5.44
CA SER A 219 12.42 14.44 4.73
C SER A 219 13.24 15.64 4.26
N ASN A 220 12.88 16.24 3.13
CA ASN A 220 13.42 17.54 2.72
C ASN A 220 12.78 18.73 3.49
N ARG A 221 11.97 18.45 4.52
CA ARG A 221 11.25 19.41 5.38
C ARG A 221 11.43 19.02 6.84
N LEU A 222 11.36 20.00 7.74
CA LEU A 222 11.45 19.76 9.20
C LEU A 222 10.09 19.31 9.75
N VAL A 223 9.75 18.05 9.57
CA VAL A 223 8.43 17.49 9.93
C VAL A 223 8.46 16.49 11.08
N PHE A 224 9.64 15.98 11.44
CA PHE A 224 9.78 15.05 12.55
C PHE A 224 10.02 15.80 13.84
N ARG A 225 9.53 15.29 14.97
CA ARG A 225 9.76 15.90 16.28
C ARG A 225 11.11 15.46 16.83
N ASP A 226 11.91 16.42 17.28
CA ASP A 226 13.15 16.18 18.04
C ASP A 226 13.17 17.04 19.31
N GLY A 227 12.78 16.41 20.44
CA GLY A 227 12.60 17.11 21.71
C GLY A 227 11.59 18.25 21.63
N ALA A 228 12.08 19.49 21.81
CA ALA A 228 11.26 20.71 21.69
C ALA A 228 11.29 21.33 20.28
N GLY A 229 12.09 20.77 19.36
CA GLY A 229 12.28 21.25 17.99
C GLY A 229 11.73 20.29 16.94
N MET A 230 11.99 20.65 15.69
CA MET A 230 11.67 19.83 14.51
C MET A 230 12.97 19.40 13.82
N SER A 231 12.97 18.21 13.24
CA SER A 231 14.06 17.56 12.53
C SER A 231 13.60 17.15 11.13
N ASP A 232 14.55 17.03 10.22
CA ASP A 232 14.38 16.47 8.88
C ASP A 232 14.48 14.94 8.85
N SER A 233 14.88 14.32 9.97
CA SER A 233 14.97 12.87 10.09
C SER A 233 14.48 12.34 11.44
N GLN A 234 14.07 11.07 11.46
CA GLN A 234 13.82 10.32 12.69
C GLN A 234 14.32 8.88 12.57
N ASN A 235 14.63 8.28 13.73
CA ASN A 235 15.01 6.88 13.84
C ASN A 235 14.04 6.16 14.77
N THR A 236 13.57 4.99 14.35
CA THR A 236 12.68 4.14 15.15
C THR A 236 13.27 2.75 15.28
N ILE A 237 13.21 2.19 16.49
CA ILE A 237 13.51 0.78 16.74
C ILE A 237 12.24 0.15 17.31
N ALA A 238 11.85 -0.99 16.74
CA ALA A 238 10.70 -1.73 17.19
C ALA A 238 11.00 -3.23 17.32
N ILE A 239 10.23 -3.88 18.18
CA ILE A 239 10.27 -5.34 18.37
C ILE A 239 8.84 -5.85 18.30
N ASN A 240 8.64 -6.94 17.55
CA ASN A 240 7.36 -7.60 17.41
C ASN A 240 7.51 -9.10 17.57
N ALA A 241 6.55 -9.72 18.24
CA ALA A 241 6.47 -11.17 18.39
C ALA A 241 5.09 -11.64 17.92
N LEU A 242 5.10 -12.57 16.98
CA LEU A 242 3.91 -13.19 16.39
C LEU A 242 3.81 -14.61 16.91
N VAL A 243 2.67 -14.95 17.52
CA VAL A 243 2.34 -16.31 17.96
C VAL A 243 1.00 -16.67 17.33
N TYR A 244 0.98 -17.75 16.57
CA TYR A 244 -0.24 -18.27 15.92
C TYR A 244 -0.60 -19.64 16.48
N PHE A 245 -1.90 -19.96 16.41
CA PHE A 245 -2.54 -21.10 17.08
C PHE A 245 -3.27 -21.98 16.08
#